data_AF-A0A8J3WL85-F1
#
_entry.id   AF-A0A8J3WL85-F1
#
_cell.length_a   1.000
_cell.length_b   1.000
_cell.length_c   1.000
_cell.angle_alpha   90.00
_cell.angle_beta   90.00
_cell.angle_gamma   90.00
#
_symmetry.space_group_name_H-M   'P 1'
#
loop_
_entity.id
_entity.type
_entity.pdbx_description
1 polymer ?
#
loop_
_entity_poly.entity_id
_entity_poly.type
_entity_poly.pdbx_seq_one_letter_code
_entity_poly.pdbx_strand_id
1 'polypeptide(L)'
;MSANNDSYVVGVDFGTLSGRAVVVRVSDGAEVGSAVHEYAHRVIEDRLPGTDVRLGPDWALQSPEDWREVLRTAVPEAVAVSGVSPSQVIGIGTDFTACTVLPATAGGTPLCEVEGLAARPHAWPKLWKHHSAQPHADRINALAAARGESWLARYGGKISSEWEFAKALQVLEEDPEVYDLAERWIEAADWIIWQLAGVETRNICTAGYKGIYQDGDYPSEDFLAELNPAFAGFTGKLGRELAPLGGLAGRLTAEAAEWTKLPEGIAVAVGNVDAHVTAAAADAVRPGQMVAIMGTSTCHVMSSDSLAEVPGMCGVVRDGIVPGLWGYEAGQSGVGDIFGWFVETCVPGSYEREAERLGRTVHEHLTELAAAQKVGEHGLVALDWHNGNRSVLVDHDLSAVIVGQTLATRPEHTYRALIEATAFGARMIVETFEDSGVPVEEFVAAGGLLKNRFLMQVYADVLGRPISVIGSDQGPALGSAIHAAVAAGAYPGIEEAAAAMGKRTEAAYVPDAGRADAYDRLYAEYCHLHDHFGRGEHPHGNDVLHRLRALRNEVSA
;
A
#
# COMPACT_ATOMS: atom_id res chain seq x y z
N MET A 1 -5.81 32.72 12.13
CA MET A 1 -4.51 33.42 11.99
C MET A 1 -4.10 33.21 10.55
N SER A 2 -3.82 34.28 9.79
CA SER A 2 -3.42 34.15 8.38
C SER A 2 -2.13 33.33 8.30
N ALA A 3 -2.14 32.23 7.54
CA ALA A 3 -0.95 31.44 7.26
C ALA A 3 0.17 32.40 6.85
N ASN A 4 1.30 32.34 7.56
CA ASN A 4 2.47 33.13 7.21
C ASN A 4 2.91 32.63 5.82
N ASN A 5 2.93 33.51 4.82
CA ASN A 5 3.08 33.15 3.39
C ASN A 5 4.43 32.49 3.03
N ASP A 6 5.30 32.27 4.02
CA ASP A 6 6.70 31.81 3.88
C ASP A 6 7.03 30.59 4.77
N SER A 7 6.03 29.83 5.25
CA SER A 7 6.24 28.59 6.03
C SER A 7 6.32 27.34 5.15
N TYR A 8 7.13 26.38 5.58
CA TYR A 8 7.36 25.10 4.90
C TYR A 8 7.19 23.94 5.86
N VAL A 9 6.96 22.75 5.30
CA VAL A 9 6.88 21.48 6.01
C VAL A 9 7.65 20.42 5.24
N VAL A 10 8.09 19.38 5.93
CA VAL A 10 8.77 18.23 5.31
C VAL A 10 7.88 17.01 5.38
N GLY A 11 7.70 16.34 4.25
CA GLY A 11 7.11 15.01 4.18
C GLY A 11 8.18 13.98 3.85
N VAL A 12 8.15 12.82 4.52
CA VAL A 12 9.05 11.70 4.25
C VAL A 12 8.26 10.43 3.95
N ASP A 13 8.40 9.92 2.74
CA ASP A 13 7.83 8.66 2.27
C ASP A 13 8.86 7.54 2.45
N PHE A 14 8.54 6.55 3.28
CA PHE A 14 9.35 5.35 3.49
C PHE A 14 8.78 4.17 2.68
N GLY A 15 9.30 4.03 1.46
CA GLY A 15 8.96 2.95 0.55
C GLY A 15 9.64 1.62 0.87
N THR A 16 9.65 0.71 -0.11
CA THR A 16 10.22 -0.64 0.08
C THR A 16 11.74 -0.69 -0.09
N LEU A 17 12.31 0.16 -0.96
CA LEU A 17 13.73 0.12 -1.33
C LEU A 17 14.49 1.40 -0.96
N SER A 18 13.77 2.49 -0.72
CA SER A 18 14.32 3.81 -0.45
C SER A 18 13.31 4.64 0.32
N GLY A 19 13.80 5.70 0.95
CA GLY A 19 12.95 6.77 1.48
C GLY A 19 13.20 8.09 0.77
N ARG A 20 12.16 8.92 0.69
CA ARG A 20 12.17 10.19 -0.03
C ARG A 20 11.66 11.31 0.85
N ALA A 21 12.42 12.39 0.93
CA ALA A 21 12.01 13.61 1.60
C ALA A 21 11.61 14.68 0.58
N VAL A 22 10.55 15.42 0.88
CA VAL A 22 10.06 16.55 0.08
C VAL A 22 9.80 17.75 0.98
N VAL A 23 10.32 18.92 0.60
CA VAL A 23 10.05 20.20 1.24
C VAL A 23 8.89 20.87 0.52
N VAL A 24 7.83 21.17 1.24
CA VAL A 24 6.56 21.65 0.69
C VAL A 24 6.20 22.99 1.28
N ARG A 25 5.84 23.95 0.43
CA ARG A 25 5.32 25.24 0.87
C ARG A 25 3.89 25.09 1.38
N VAL A 26 3.65 25.59 2.59
CA VAL A 26 2.36 25.44 3.26
C VAL A 26 1.23 26.12 2.49
N SER A 27 1.46 27.30 1.88
CA SER A 27 0.39 28.12 1.29
C SER A 27 -0.30 27.52 0.06
N ASP A 28 0.38 26.67 -0.70
CA ASP A 28 -0.06 26.21 -2.04
C ASP A 28 0.39 24.77 -2.38
N GLY A 29 1.02 24.07 -1.44
CA GLY A 29 1.54 22.72 -1.62
C GLY A 29 2.68 22.62 -2.63
N ALA A 30 3.36 23.72 -2.97
CA ALA A 30 4.47 23.67 -3.92
C ALA A 30 5.63 22.84 -3.34
N GLU A 31 6.00 21.77 -4.04
CA GLU A 31 7.19 20.97 -3.78
C GLU A 31 8.43 21.77 -4.25
N VAL A 32 9.21 22.29 -3.31
CA VAL A 32 10.34 23.21 -3.61
C VAL A 32 11.70 22.55 -3.54
N GLY A 33 11.80 21.34 -2.98
CA GLY A 33 13.01 20.54 -2.97
C GLY A 33 12.70 19.10 -2.57
N SER A 34 13.48 18.16 -3.09
CA SER A 34 13.31 16.74 -2.82
C SER A 34 14.63 16.01 -2.87
N ALA A 35 14.75 14.92 -2.12
CA ALA A 35 15.88 13.99 -2.20
C ALA A 35 15.44 12.57 -1.87
N VAL A 36 16.19 11.58 -2.36
CA VAL A 36 15.94 10.15 -2.17
C VAL A 36 17.19 9.50 -1.60
N HIS A 37 17.02 8.63 -0.61
CA HIS A 37 18.08 7.78 -0.09
C HIS A 37 17.69 6.31 -0.25
N GLU A 38 18.48 5.58 -1.04
CA GLU A 38 18.34 4.13 -1.19
C GLU A 38 18.78 3.40 0.07
N TYR A 39 17.98 2.46 0.55
CA TYR A 39 18.32 1.65 1.72
C TYR A 39 19.57 0.82 1.44
N ALA A 40 20.56 0.90 2.34
CA ALA A 40 21.83 0.20 2.17
C ALA A 40 21.64 -1.33 2.13
N HIS A 41 20.70 -1.84 2.92
CA HIS A 41 20.40 -3.27 3.00
C HIS A 41 19.23 -3.69 2.10
N ARG A 42 18.48 -2.74 1.53
CA ARG A 42 17.29 -2.98 0.69
C ARG A 42 16.29 -3.91 1.39
N VAL A 43 15.75 -4.89 0.66
CA VAL A 43 14.96 -5.99 1.25
C VAL A 43 15.90 -7.14 1.57
N ILE A 44 15.82 -7.64 2.80
CA ILE A 44 16.64 -8.73 3.31
C ILE A 44 15.84 -10.04 3.14
N GLU A 45 16.14 -10.82 2.09
CA GLU A 45 15.39 -12.04 1.72
C GLU A 45 16.25 -13.32 1.71
N ASP A 46 17.58 -13.23 1.56
CA ASP A 46 18.47 -14.41 1.52
C ASP A 46 19.23 -14.62 2.84
N ARG A 47 19.88 -13.57 3.36
CA ARG A 47 20.79 -13.67 4.52
C ARG A 47 20.73 -12.41 5.38
N LEU A 48 20.77 -12.58 6.71
CA LEU A 48 20.82 -11.44 7.63
C LEU A 48 22.14 -10.65 7.48
N PRO A 49 22.10 -9.30 7.41
CA PRO A 49 23.28 -8.47 7.28
C PRO A 49 24.33 -8.77 8.35
N GLY A 50 25.60 -8.90 7.93
CA GLY A 50 26.72 -9.12 8.85
C GLY A 50 26.79 -10.51 9.51
N THR A 51 25.96 -11.48 9.09
CA THR A 51 25.95 -12.84 9.64
C THR A 51 25.94 -13.90 8.54
N ASP A 52 26.06 -15.17 8.93
CA ASP A 52 25.89 -16.32 8.01
C ASP A 52 24.49 -16.95 8.01
N VAL A 53 23.53 -16.33 8.70
CA VAL A 53 22.18 -16.86 8.88
C VAL A 53 21.36 -16.67 7.60
N ARG A 54 21.01 -17.79 6.96
CA ARG A 54 20.09 -17.81 5.81
C ARG A 54 18.64 -17.70 6.26
N LEU A 55 17.82 -17.02 5.47
CA LEU A 55 16.38 -16.91 5.68
C LEU A 55 15.63 -18.03 4.94
N GLY A 56 14.43 -18.34 5.44
CA GLY A 56 13.52 -19.29 4.79
C GLY A 56 12.84 -18.70 3.56
N PRO A 57 12.10 -19.52 2.79
CA PRO A 57 11.27 -19.02 1.70
C PRO A 57 10.23 -18.01 2.22
N ASP A 58 9.86 -17.04 1.39
CA ASP A 58 8.83 -16.04 1.67
C ASP A 58 9.15 -15.11 2.88
N TRP A 59 10.40 -15.10 3.33
CA TRP A 59 10.92 -14.12 4.28
C TRP A 59 11.29 -12.82 3.57
N ALA A 60 10.77 -11.70 4.07
CA ALA A 60 11.25 -10.38 3.75
C ALA A 60 11.44 -9.56 5.03
N LEU A 61 12.65 -9.08 5.28
CA LEU A 61 13.00 -8.24 6.43
C LEU A 61 13.58 -6.90 5.97
N GLN A 62 13.67 -5.93 6.88
CA GLN A 62 14.34 -4.64 6.64
C GLN A 62 15.21 -4.23 7.83
N SER A 63 16.14 -3.31 7.60
CA SER A 63 16.98 -2.71 8.63
C SER A 63 16.36 -1.42 9.15
N PRO A 64 16.11 -1.27 10.46
CA PRO A 64 15.61 -0.02 11.02
C PRO A 64 16.63 1.13 10.94
N GLU A 65 17.92 0.81 10.82
CA GLU A 65 18.97 1.81 10.60
C GLU A 65 18.85 2.48 9.22
N ASP A 66 18.42 1.76 8.20
CA ASP A 66 18.25 2.34 6.86
C ASP A 66 17.18 3.45 6.88
N TRP A 67 16.17 3.33 7.75
CA TRP A 67 15.14 4.35 7.93
C TRP A 67 15.71 5.60 8.63
N ARG A 68 16.56 5.42 9.66
CA ARG A 68 17.25 6.53 10.31
C ARG A 68 18.23 7.23 9.36
N GLU A 69 18.89 6.48 8.47
CA GLU A 69 19.77 7.05 7.45
C GLU A 69 19.01 7.95 6.45
N VAL A 70 17.76 7.63 6.08
CA VAL A 70 16.92 8.57 5.28
C VAL A 70 16.74 9.90 5.99
N LEU A 71 16.48 9.89 7.30
CA LEU A 71 16.37 11.12 8.09
C LEU A 71 17.68 11.90 8.13
N ARG A 72 18.83 11.22 8.15
CA ARG A 72 20.17 11.83 8.19
C ARG A 72 20.66 12.34 6.84
N THR A 73 20.08 11.88 5.74
CA THR A 73 20.58 12.14 4.38
C THR A 73 19.55 12.85 3.51
N ALA A 74 18.41 12.21 3.24
CA ALA A 74 17.39 12.73 2.34
C ALA A 74 16.76 14.02 2.87
N VAL A 75 16.48 14.11 4.18
CA VAL A 75 15.88 15.34 4.76
C VAL A 75 16.82 16.56 4.63
N PRO A 76 18.09 16.50 5.09
CA PRO A 76 19.03 17.60 4.88
C PRO A 76 19.26 17.96 3.40
N GLU A 77 19.33 16.95 2.52
CA GLU A 77 19.54 17.16 1.09
C GLU A 77 18.33 17.85 0.44
N ALA A 78 17.11 17.42 0.75
CA ALA A 78 15.88 18.05 0.24
C ALA A 78 15.78 19.52 0.67
N VAL A 79 16.15 19.83 1.92
CA VAL A 79 16.21 21.21 2.44
C VAL A 79 17.29 22.02 1.71
N ALA A 80 18.49 21.46 1.53
CA ALA A 80 19.56 22.14 0.79
C ALA A 80 19.16 22.43 -0.67
N VAL A 81 18.57 21.47 -1.37
CA VAL A 81 18.06 21.61 -2.74
C VAL A 81 16.96 22.68 -2.82
N SER A 82 16.10 22.78 -1.81
CA SER A 82 15.02 23.76 -1.78
C SER A 82 15.48 25.22 -1.68
N GLY A 83 16.69 25.45 -1.14
CA GLY A 83 17.18 26.79 -0.81
C GLY A 83 16.41 27.49 0.32
N VAL A 84 15.47 26.82 0.98
CA VAL A 84 14.70 27.34 2.12
C VAL A 84 15.57 27.35 3.37
N SER A 85 15.39 28.36 4.22
CA SER A 85 16.03 28.37 5.53
C SER A 85 15.38 27.33 6.45
N PRO A 86 16.14 26.45 7.13
CA PRO A 86 15.56 25.46 8.03
C PRO A 86 14.62 26.05 9.09
N SER A 87 14.85 27.30 9.52
CA SER A 87 13.98 27.99 10.49
C SER A 87 12.57 28.31 9.99
N GLN A 88 12.32 28.18 8.68
CA GLN A 88 10.99 28.33 8.07
C GLN A 88 10.21 27.02 8.03
N VAL A 89 10.86 25.89 8.34
CA VAL A 89 10.21 24.58 8.44
C VAL A 89 9.50 24.50 9.80
N ILE A 90 8.18 24.33 9.78
CA ILE A 90 7.34 24.34 10.98
C ILE A 90 6.91 22.96 11.44
N GLY A 91 7.09 21.94 10.60
CA GLY A 91 6.76 20.56 10.95
C GLY A 91 7.31 19.53 9.96
N ILE A 92 7.34 18.28 10.43
CA ILE A 92 7.70 17.09 9.67
C ILE A 92 6.61 16.01 9.85
N GLY A 93 6.31 15.29 8.78
CA GLY A 93 5.40 14.16 8.78
C GLY A 93 5.98 13.02 7.95
N THR A 94 5.59 11.79 8.28
CA THR A 94 6.11 10.60 7.61
C THR A 94 4.98 9.63 7.26
N ASP A 95 5.15 8.94 6.14
CA ASP A 95 4.36 7.77 5.77
C ASP A 95 5.27 6.57 5.57
N PHE A 96 4.69 5.38 5.66
CA PHE A 96 5.42 4.12 5.59
C PHE A 96 4.62 3.08 4.80
N THR A 97 5.33 2.09 4.25
CA THR A 97 4.71 0.83 3.81
C THR A 97 3.85 0.21 4.92
N ALA A 98 2.68 -0.30 4.57
CA ALA A 98 1.69 -0.79 5.54
C ALA A 98 2.06 -2.16 6.15
N CYS A 99 1.98 -2.30 7.48
CA CYS A 99 2.35 -3.50 8.22
C CYS A 99 3.82 -3.91 8.13
N THR A 100 4.71 -2.93 8.14
CA THR A 100 6.14 -3.17 8.39
C THR A 100 6.39 -3.08 9.90
N VAL A 101 6.26 -4.21 10.59
CA VAL A 101 6.29 -4.28 12.06
C VAL A 101 7.62 -4.76 12.62
N LEU A 102 7.98 -4.33 13.82
CA LEU A 102 9.20 -4.76 14.50
C LEU A 102 8.95 -5.05 16.00
N PRO A 103 9.65 -6.05 16.55
CA PRO A 103 9.74 -6.22 17.99
C PRO A 103 10.74 -5.23 18.59
N ALA A 104 10.37 -4.59 19.69
CA ALA A 104 11.22 -3.63 20.38
C ALA A 104 11.13 -3.78 21.91
N THR A 105 12.12 -3.23 22.61
CA THR A 105 12.11 -3.07 24.08
C THR A 105 11.10 -1.99 24.49
N ALA A 106 10.82 -1.88 25.79
CA ALA A 106 9.94 -0.81 26.31
C ALA A 106 10.50 0.61 26.05
N GLY A 107 11.79 0.75 25.79
CA GLY A 107 12.44 2.00 25.39
C GLY A 107 12.45 2.27 23.89
N GLY A 108 11.90 1.36 23.09
CA GLY A 108 11.83 1.50 21.63
C GLY A 108 13.07 1.05 20.88
N THR A 109 14.02 0.37 21.54
CA THR A 109 15.17 -0.23 20.85
C THR A 109 14.69 -1.46 20.06
N PRO A 110 14.86 -1.51 18.73
CA PRO A 110 14.58 -2.70 17.93
C PRO A 110 15.36 -3.90 18.46
N LEU A 111 14.74 -5.08 18.58
CA LEU A 111 15.43 -6.22 19.17
C LEU A 111 16.66 -6.66 18.37
N CYS A 112 16.69 -6.47 17.05
CA CYS A 112 17.87 -6.75 16.23
C CYS A 112 19.11 -5.91 16.61
N GLU A 113 18.93 -4.80 17.35
CA GLU A 113 20.00 -3.92 17.84
C GLU A 113 20.43 -4.25 19.27
N VAL A 114 19.70 -5.15 19.96
CA VAL A 114 20.07 -5.62 21.30
C VAL A 114 21.22 -6.63 21.18
N GLU A 115 22.21 -6.50 22.08
CA GLU A 115 23.39 -7.37 22.10
C GLU A 115 23.00 -8.85 22.10
N GLY A 116 23.54 -9.62 21.15
CA GLY A 116 23.29 -11.06 21.01
C GLY A 116 22.06 -11.44 20.18
N LEU A 117 21.22 -10.49 19.77
CA LEU A 117 20.00 -10.79 19.00
C LEU A 117 20.09 -10.51 17.50
N ALA A 118 21.15 -9.84 17.03
CA ALA A 118 21.33 -9.52 15.60
C ALA A 118 21.31 -10.74 14.66
N ALA A 119 21.71 -11.92 15.17
CA ALA A 119 21.69 -13.17 14.41
C ALA A 119 20.34 -13.93 14.47
N ARG A 120 19.32 -13.39 15.15
CA ARG A 120 17.98 -13.99 15.23
C ARG A 120 17.05 -13.34 14.20
N PRO A 121 16.59 -14.05 13.16
CA PRO A 121 15.74 -13.47 12.12
C PRO A 121 14.46 -12.81 12.63
N HIS A 122 13.83 -13.36 13.66
CA HIS A 122 12.61 -12.81 14.25
C HIS A 122 12.81 -11.53 15.05
N ALA A 123 14.05 -11.15 15.38
CA ALA A 123 14.36 -9.89 16.06
C ALA A 123 14.34 -8.67 15.12
N TRP A 124 14.31 -8.90 13.80
CA TRP A 124 14.33 -7.85 12.77
C TRP A 124 12.93 -7.43 12.35
N PRO A 125 12.76 -6.20 11.82
CA PRO A 125 11.53 -5.77 11.18
C PRO A 125 11.02 -6.73 10.11
N LYS A 126 9.74 -7.08 10.21
CA LYS A 126 8.97 -7.87 9.25
C LYS A 126 8.34 -6.95 8.22
N LEU A 127 8.93 -6.88 7.02
CA LEU A 127 8.43 -6.05 5.92
C LEU A 127 6.99 -6.44 5.54
N TRP A 128 6.23 -5.53 4.94
CA TRP A 128 4.87 -5.80 4.44
C TRP A 128 4.80 -7.08 3.58
N LYS A 129 5.70 -7.27 2.61
CA LYS A 129 5.81 -8.46 1.72
C LYS A 129 6.38 -9.73 2.37
N HIS A 130 6.40 -9.81 3.70
CA HIS A 130 6.77 -11.01 4.43
C HIS A 130 5.57 -11.97 4.47
N HIS A 131 5.64 -13.07 3.72
CA HIS A 131 4.52 -14.00 3.55
C HIS A 131 4.68 -15.34 4.28
N SER A 132 5.83 -15.59 4.92
CA SER A 132 6.04 -16.86 5.64
C SER A 132 5.05 -17.10 6.81
N ALA A 133 4.32 -16.07 7.25
CA ALA A 133 3.25 -16.19 8.23
C ALA A 133 1.89 -16.68 7.67
N GLN A 134 1.80 -17.08 6.40
CA GLN A 134 0.53 -17.53 5.78
C GLN A 134 -0.20 -18.63 6.57
N PRO A 135 0.47 -19.70 7.07
CA PRO A 135 -0.21 -20.73 7.86
C PRO A 135 -0.85 -20.18 9.16
N HIS A 136 -0.27 -19.12 9.73
CA HIS A 136 -0.80 -18.45 10.92
C HIS A 136 -2.03 -17.61 10.60
N ALA A 137 -2.00 -16.88 9.47
CA ALA A 137 -3.17 -16.16 8.96
C ALA A 137 -4.32 -17.12 8.65
N ASP A 138 -4.06 -18.27 8.02
CA ASP A 138 -5.08 -19.27 7.73
C ASP A 138 -5.75 -19.80 9.00
N ARG A 139 -4.98 -20.03 10.07
CA ARG A 139 -5.50 -20.39 11.40
C ARG A 139 -6.35 -19.29 12.02
N ILE A 140 -5.90 -18.04 11.97
CA ILE A 140 -6.67 -16.87 12.43
C ILE A 140 -8.01 -16.79 11.71
N ASN A 141 -8.00 -16.92 10.38
CA ASN A 141 -9.20 -16.86 9.55
C ASN A 141 -10.17 -18.01 9.84
N ALA A 142 -9.67 -19.24 9.92
CA ALA A 142 -10.49 -20.42 10.21
C ALA A 142 -11.18 -20.29 11.57
N LEU A 143 -10.44 -19.83 12.60
CA LEU A 143 -11.00 -19.63 13.93
C LEU A 143 -12.02 -18.48 13.97
N ALA A 144 -11.70 -17.34 13.34
CA ALA A 144 -12.59 -16.19 13.28
C ALA A 144 -13.92 -16.52 12.60
N ALA A 145 -13.86 -17.28 11.49
CA ALA A 145 -15.04 -17.79 10.81
C ALA A 145 -15.84 -18.78 11.69
N ALA A 146 -15.16 -19.72 12.35
CA ALA A 146 -15.81 -20.72 13.22
C ALA A 146 -16.52 -20.08 14.43
N ARG A 147 -15.96 -19.01 14.98
CA ARG A 147 -16.54 -18.25 16.10
C ARG A 147 -17.55 -17.18 15.68
N GLY A 148 -17.63 -16.88 14.38
CA GLY A 148 -18.48 -15.80 13.88
C GLY A 148 -18.04 -14.42 14.38
N GLU A 149 -16.72 -14.20 14.45
CA GLU A 149 -16.15 -12.93 14.91
C GLU A 149 -16.59 -11.78 13.99
N SER A 150 -17.28 -10.78 14.55
CA SER A 150 -17.92 -9.71 13.75
C SER A 150 -16.93 -8.80 13.03
N TRP A 151 -15.69 -8.69 13.54
CA TRP A 151 -14.66 -7.88 12.91
C TRP A 151 -14.16 -8.48 11.60
N LEU A 152 -14.31 -9.80 11.35
CA LEU A 152 -13.77 -10.45 10.15
C LEU A 152 -14.36 -9.87 8.84
N ALA A 153 -15.66 -9.55 8.85
CA ALA A 153 -16.33 -8.93 7.72
C ALA A 153 -15.84 -7.50 7.44
N ARG A 154 -15.25 -6.82 8.44
CA ARG A 154 -14.58 -5.51 8.27
C ARG A 154 -13.28 -5.60 7.47
N TYR A 155 -12.80 -6.81 7.16
CA TYR A 155 -11.60 -7.08 6.35
C TYR A 155 -11.93 -7.99 5.16
N GLY A 156 -13.14 -7.87 4.61
CA GLY A 156 -13.55 -8.63 3.43
C GLY A 156 -13.61 -10.15 3.64
N GLY A 157 -13.65 -10.61 4.90
CA GLY A 157 -13.73 -12.03 5.26
C GLY A 157 -12.38 -12.71 5.50
N LYS A 158 -11.24 -12.02 5.37
CA LYS A 158 -9.92 -12.64 5.51
C LYS A 158 -8.84 -11.67 5.97
N ILE A 159 -8.08 -12.09 6.97
CA ILE A 159 -6.84 -11.49 7.45
C ILE A 159 -5.66 -11.97 6.59
N SER A 160 -4.79 -11.04 6.20
CA SER A 160 -3.57 -11.31 5.41
C SER A 160 -2.42 -11.85 6.26
N SER A 161 -1.53 -12.65 5.65
CA SER A 161 -0.23 -13.02 6.24
C SER A 161 0.67 -11.81 6.51
N GLU A 162 0.44 -10.73 5.77
CA GLU A 162 1.20 -9.49 5.85
C GLU A 162 0.91 -8.74 7.16
N TRP A 163 -0.15 -9.08 7.89
CA TRP A 163 -0.71 -8.28 8.99
C TRP A 163 -0.21 -8.69 10.38
N GLU A 164 -0.40 -7.81 11.37
CA GLU A 164 0.33 -7.82 12.64
C GLU A 164 0.19 -9.14 13.40
N PHE A 165 -1.03 -9.68 13.49
CA PHE A 165 -1.35 -10.85 14.31
C PHE A 165 -0.73 -12.13 13.74
N ALA A 166 -0.74 -12.30 12.42
CA ALA A 166 -0.13 -13.47 11.78
C ALA A 166 1.39 -13.46 12.00
N LYS A 167 2.04 -12.31 11.81
CA LYS A 167 3.49 -12.14 12.02
C LYS A 167 3.88 -12.35 13.48
N ALA A 168 3.10 -11.83 14.43
CA ALA A 168 3.38 -12.00 15.85
C ALA A 168 3.17 -13.45 16.32
N LEU A 169 2.12 -14.12 15.83
CA LEU A 169 1.89 -15.54 16.14
C LEU A 169 3.02 -16.41 15.58
N GLN A 170 3.54 -16.08 14.40
CA GLN A 170 4.73 -16.73 13.85
C GLN A 170 5.95 -16.55 14.76
N VAL A 171 6.23 -15.33 15.22
CA VAL A 171 7.36 -15.07 16.14
C VAL A 171 7.21 -15.89 17.42
N LEU A 172 6.01 -15.96 18.00
CA LEU A 172 5.74 -16.78 19.18
C LEU A 172 6.08 -18.27 18.95
N GLU A 173 5.65 -18.83 17.82
CA GLU A 173 5.76 -20.26 17.56
C GLU A 173 7.15 -20.68 17.07
N GLU A 174 7.89 -19.80 16.41
CA GLU A 174 9.21 -20.09 15.83
C GLU A 174 10.39 -19.59 16.68
N ASP A 175 10.24 -18.50 17.44
CA ASP A 175 11.27 -17.94 18.32
C ASP A 175 10.64 -17.32 19.58
N PRO A 176 10.12 -18.17 20.51
CA PRO A 176 9.41 -17.71 21.71
C PRO A 176 10.26 -16.82 22.61
N GLU A 177 11.58 -16.96 22.60
CA GLU A 177 12.47 -16.08 23.38
C GLU A 177 12.47 -14.65 22.82
N VAL A 178 12.50 -14.47 21.49
CA VAL A 178 12.32 -13.15 20.88
C VAL A 178 10.93 -12.60 21.15
N TYR A 179 9.89 -13.43 21.08
CA TYR A 179 8.53 -13.03 21.42
C TYR A 179 8.44 -12.50 22.85
N ASP A 180 9.02 -13.20 23.82
CA ASP A 180 9.00 -12.84 25.24
C ASP A 180 9.81 -11.57 25.51
N LEU A 181 10.95 -11.40 24.84
CA LEU A 181 11.79 -10.20 24.92
C LEU A 181 11.13 -8.96 24.30
N ALA A 182 10.20 -9.14 23.35
CA ALA A 182 9.50 -8.03 22.71
C ALA A 182 8.48 -7.40 23.66
N GLU A 183 8.83 -6.29 24.30
CA GLU A 183 7.90 -5.52 25.13
C GLU A 183 6.96 -4.64 24.30
N ARG A 184 7.32 -4.38 23.04
CA ARG A 184 6.53 -3.70 22.03
C ARG A 184 6.53 -4.48 20.73
N TRP A 185 5.36 -4.56 20.12
CA TRP A 185 5.18 -4.92 18.72
C TRP A 185 4.65 -3.66 18.03
N ILE A 186 5.48 -3.03 17.20
CA ILE A 186 5.24 -1.67 16.72
C ILE A 186 5.40 -1.58 15.21
N GLU A 187 4.54 -0.79 14.58
CA GLU A 187 4.65 -0.43 13.17
C GLU A 187 5.83 0.50 12.94
N ALA A 188 6.54 0.35 11.83
CA ALA A 188 7.64 1.23 11.45
C ALA A 188 7.15 2.68 11.28
N ALA A 189 5.91 2.86 10.81
CA ALA A 189 5.23 4.16 10.74
C ALA A 189 5.14 4.86 12.10
N ASP A 190 4.96 4.11 13.19
CA ASP A 190 4.90 4.64 14.55
C ASP A 190 6.29 4.74 15.18
N TRP A 191 7.14 3.74 14.96
CA TRP A 191 8.49 3.69 15.51
C TRP A 191 9.36 4.83 15.00
N ILE A 192 9.29 5.18 13.72
CA ILE A 192 10.06 6.28 13.16
C ILE A 192 9.63 7.63 13.75
N ILE A 193 8.33 7.79 14.04
CA ILE A 193 7.81 8.96 14.76
C ILE A 193 8.32 9.00 16.19
N TRP A 194 8.41 7.84 16.87
CA TRP A 194 9.04 7.76 18.18
C TRP A 194 10.50 8.22 18.13
N GLN A 195 11.26 7.85 17.10
CA GLN A 195 12.64 8.35 16.94
C GLN A 195 12.70 9.88 16.76
N LEU A 196 11.71 10.47 16.06
CA LEU A 196 11.63 11.92 15.84
C LEU A 196 11.16 12.71 17.07
N ALA A 197 10.16 12.19 17.78
CA ALA A 197 9.44 12.90 18.84
C ALA A 197 9.84 12.50 20.27
N GLY A 198 10.58 11.40 20.43
CA GLY A 198 11.00 10.86 21.72
C GLY A 198 9.89 10.23 22.56
N VAL A 199 8.66 10.12 22.01
CA VAL A 199 7.49 9.54 22.66
C VAL A 199 6.84 8.49 21.77
N GLU A 200 6.47 7.34 22.35
CA GLU A 200 5.73 6.31 21.64
C GLU A 200 4.33 6.84 21.31
N THR A 201 3.99 6.88 20.02
CA THR A 201 2.68 7.30 19.52
C THR A 201 2.19 6.25 18.54
N ARG A 202 0.98 5.73 18.73
CA ARG A 202 0.36 4.74 17.84
C ARG A 202 -0.72 5.39 17.00
N ASN A 203 -0.75 5.13 15.70
CA ASN A 203 -1.75 5.72 14.80
C ASN A 203 -2.97 4.81 14.60
N ILE A 204 -4.15 5.40 14.39
CA ILE A 204 -5.40 4.67 14.15
C ILE A 204 -5.41 3.91 12.81
N CYS A 205 -4.64 4.35 11.82
CA CYS A 205 -4.62 3.76 10.48
C CYS A 205 -4.06 2.33 10.52
N THR A 206 -2.81 2.15 10.94
CA THR A 206 -2.18 0.83 10.98
C THR A 206 -2.85 -0.09 11.98
N ALA A 207 -3.17 0.41 13.18
CA ALA A 207 -3.91 -0.35 14.19
C ALA A 207 -5.25 -0.87 13.65
N GLY A 208 -5.99 -0.04 12.91
CA GLY A 208 -7.26 -0.43 12.31
C GLY A 208 -7.09 -1.41 11.14
N TYR A 209 -6.32 -1.05 10.12
CA TYR A 209 -6.25 -1.86 8.89
C TYR A 209 -5.41 -3.14 9.03
N LYS A 210 -4.41 -3.13 9.91
CA LYS A 210 -3.39 -4.20 10.01
C LYS A 210 -3.32 -4.83 11.41
N GLY A 211 -3.77 -4.12 12.43
CA GLY A 211 -3.85 -4.57 13.82
C GLY A 211 -5.20 -5.11 14.29
N ILE A 212 -6.20 -5.29 13.40
CA ILE A 212 -7.54 -5.81 13.75
C ILE A 212 -8.23 -4.95 14.85
N TYR A 213 -7.94 -3.65 14.91
CA TYR A 213 -8.59 -2.75 15.86
C TYR A 213 -9.93 -2.27 15.28
N GLN A 214 -11.03 -2.69 15.92
CA GLN A 214 -12.38 -2.34 15.49
C GLN A 214 -13.23 -1.94 16.69
N ASP A 215 -14.07 -0.92 16.51
CA ASP A 215 -15.06 -0.47 17.49
C ASP A 215 -14.48 -0.22 18.91
N GLY A 216 -13.20 0.17 18.99
CA GLY A 216 -12.51 0.49 20.24
C GLY A 216 -11.70 -0.65 20.86
N ASP A 217 -11.65 -1.84 20.25
CA ASP A 217 -10.98 -3.01 20.82
C ASP A 217 -10.21 -3.85 19.78
N TYR A 218 -9.35 -4.72 20.31
CA TYR A 218 -8.63 -5.77 19.59
C TYR A 218 -9.35 -7.12 19.75
N PRO A 219 -8.97 -8.17 19.00
CA PRO A 219 -9.44 -9.52 19.26
C PRO A 219 -9.26 -9.93 20.73
N SER A 220 -10.28 -10.59 21.28
CA SER A 220 -10.33 -10.96 22.71
C SER A 220 -9.20 -11.90 23.14
N GLU A 221 -8.80 -11.84 24.41
CA GLU A 221 -7.79 -12.77 24.96
C GLU A 221 -8.20 -14.23 24.79
N ASP A 222 -9.50 -14.55 24.92
CA ASP A 222 -10.03 -15.90 24.72
C ASP A 222 -9.85 -16.38 23.27
N PHE A 223 -10.08 -15.50 22.29
CA PHE A 223 -9.82 -15.80 20.87
C PHE A 223 -8.33 -16.08 20.63
N LEU A 224 -7.45 -15.26 21.20
CA LEU A 224 -6.01 -15.41 21.06
C LEU A 224 -5.47 -16.65 21.77
N ALA A 225 -6.01 -16.98 22.94
CA ALA A 225 -5.66 -18.18 23.70
C ALA A 225 -6.04 -19.47 22.96
N GLU A 226 -7.13 -19.46 22.19
CA GLU A 226 -7.55 -20.59 21.38
C GLU A 226 -6.64 -20.81 20.15
N LEU A 227 -6.04 -19.74 19.61
CA LEU A 227 -4.96 -19.88 18.62
C LEU A 227 -3.72 -20.51 19.25
N ASN A 228 -3.27 -19.95 20.38
CA ASN A 228 -2.15 -20.45 21.17
C ASN A 228 -2.25 -19.86 22.59
N PRO A 229 -2.23 -20.67 23.68
CA PRO A 229 -2.38 -20.14 25.05
C PRO A 229 -1.34 -19.09 25.45
N ALA A 230 -0.13 -19.14 24.89
CA ALA A 230 0.91 -18.14 25.15
C ALA A 230 0.69 -16.82 24.38
N PHE A 231 -0.26 -16.79 23.43
CA PHE A 231 -0.61 -15.61 22.64
C PHE A 231 -1.75 -14.79 23.27
N ALA A 232 -2.40 -15.29 24.32
CA ALA A 232 -3.56 -14.66 24.97
C ALA A 232 -3.33 -13.17 25.31
N GLY A 233 -2.13 -12.84 25.83
CA GLY A 233 -1.75 -11.49 26.23
C GLY A 233 -1.12 -10.62 25.13
N PHE A 234 -1.15 -11.03 23.86
CA PHE A 234 -0.45 -10.33 22.77
C PHE A 234 -0.85 -8.85 22.64
N THR A 235 -2.13 -8.53 22.82
CA THR A 235 -2.64 -7.14 22.69
C THR A 235 -1.97 -6.16 23.67
N GLY A 236 -1.38 -6.66 24.76
CA GLY A 236 -0.56 -5.86 25.68
C GLY A 236 0.70 -5.27 25.04
N LYS A 237 1.18 -5.80 23.91
CA LYS A 237 2.35 -5.32 23.16
C LYS A 237 2.02 -4.23 22.13
N LEU A 238 0.74 -4.00 21.81
CA LEU A 238 0.28 -3.11 20.71
C LEU A 238 0.00 -1.66 21.14
N GLY A 239 -0.30 -1.44 22.42
CA GLY A 239 -0.82 -0.16 22.92
C GLY A 239 -2.31 0.00 22.64
N ARG A 240 -3.00 0.86 23.41
CA ARG A 240 -4.45 1.11 23.27
C ARG A 240 -4.81 2.59 23.10
N GLU A 241 -3.85 3.48 23.32
CA GLU A 241 -4.02 4.91 23.09
C GLU A 241 -3.61 5.23 21.66
N LEU A 242 -4.60 5.34 20.78
CA LEU A 242 -4.40 5.60 19.36
C LEU A 242 -4.60 7.09 19.07
N ALA A 243 -3.62 7.70 18.40
CA ALA A 243 -3.65 9.08 17.99
C ALA A 243 -4.33 9.24 16.62
N PRO A 244 -5.11 10.31 16.42
CA PRO A 244 -5.75 10.58 15.15
C PRO A 244 -4.74 11.03 14.09
N LEU A 245 -5.01 10.68 12.84
CA LEU A 245 -4.22 11.14 11.70
C LEU A 245 -4.23 12.67 11.61
N GLY A 246 -3.06 13.26 11.34
CA GLY A 246 -2.85 14.71 11.30
C GLY A 246 -2.70 15.34 12.68
N GLY A 247 -2.83 14.54 13.76
CA GLY A 247 -2.54 14.96 15.12
C GLY A 247 -1.05 15.23 15.35
N LEU A 248 -0.76 15.95 16.45
CA LEU A 248 0.59 16.20 16.93
C LEU A 248 1.06 15.00 17.77
N ALA A 249 1.98 14.20 17.24
CA ALA A 249 2.62 13.12 18.01
C ALA A 249 3.55 13.68 19.09
N GLY A 250 4.26 14.75 18.76
CA GLY A 250 5.16 15.44 19.67
C GLY A 250 5.95 16.53 18.96
N ARG A 251 7.10 16.87 19.53
CA ARG A 251 8.01 17.88 18.96
C ARG A 251 9.35 17.25 18.65
N LEU A 252 9.97 17.70 17.55
CA LEU A 252 11.24 17.18 17.10
C LEU A 252 12.29 17.31 18.21
N THR A 253 12.91 16.19 18.60
CA THR A 253 13.92 16.14 19.65
C THR A 253 15.24 16.78 19.20
N ALA A 254 16.13 17.08 20.14
CA ALA A 254 17.48 17.55 19.82
C ALA A 254 18.28 16.54 18.97
N GLU A 255 18.14 15.24 19.24
CA GLU A 255 18.80 14.17 18.48
C GLU A 255 18.26 14.10 17.05
N ALA A 256 16.94 14.12 16.88
CA ALA A 256 16.32 14.12 15.56
C ALA A 256 16.60 15.41 14.78
N ALA A 257 16.74 16.56 15.45
CA ALA A 257 17.19 17.81 14.86
C ALA A 257 18.64 17.71 14.37
N GLU A 258 19.51 17.00 15.08
CA GLU A 258 20.89 16.73 14.63
C GLU A 258 20.90 15.89 13.34
N TRP A 259 20.04 14.87 13.23
CA TRP A 259 19.94 14.04 12.03
C TRP A 259 19.39 14.82 10.84
N THR A 260 18.23 15.45 11.02
CA THR A 260 17.46 16.07 9.92
C THR A 260 17.96 17.46 9.54
N LYS A 261 18.78 18.09 10.39
CA LYS A 261 19.19 19.51 10.29
C LYS A 261 18.02 20.49 10.31
N LEU A 262 16.85 20.04 10.78
CA LEU A 262 15.69 20.87 11.02
C LEU A 262 15.74 21.48 12.43
N PRO A 263 14.99 22.56 12.71
CA PRO A 263 14.96 23.15 14.05
C PRO A 263 14.36 22.19 15.08
N GLU A 264 15.02 22.06 16.23
CA GLU A 264 14.43 21.39 17.40
C GLU A 264 13.08 22.05 17.76
N GLY A 265 12.11 21.25 18.20
CA GLY A 265 10.84 21.75 18.71
C GLY A 265 9.73 21.93 17.66
N ILE A 266 10.02 21.76 16.36
CA ILE A 266 8.98 21.77 15.31
C ILE A 266 7.99 20.63 15.49
N ALA A 267 6.80 20.75 14.90
CA ALA A 267 5.77 19.72 15.03
C ALA A 267 6.18 18.41 14.34
N VAL A 268 5.90 17.28 14.98
CA VAL A 268 5.98 15.95 14.37
C VAL A 268 4.56 15.40 14.26
N ALA A 269 4.10 15.14 13.04
CA ALA A 269 2.80 14.53 12.81
C ALA A 269 2.77 13.07 13.24
N VAL A 270 1.60 12.58 13.64
CA VAL A 270 1.33 11.14 13.82
C VAL A 270 1.64 10.39 12.52
N GLY A 271 2.25 9.21 12.65
CA GLY A 271 2.62 8.35 11.53
C GLY A 271 1.42 7.89 10.73
N ASN A 272 1.63 7.56 9.46
CA ASN A 272 0.55 7.17 8.56
C ASN A 272 1.06 6.18 7.50
N VAL A 273 0.14 5.66 6.68
CA VAL A 273 0.42 4.73 5.59
C VAL A 273 0.51 5.47 4.25
N ASP A 274 1.47 5.09 3.42
CA ASP A 274 1.77 5.67 2.10
C ASP A 274 0.54 5.89 1.19
N ALA A 275 -0.28 4.86 1.01
CA ALA A 275 -1.48 4.92 0.20
C ALA A 275 -2.54 5.87 0.80
N HIS A 276 -2.63 5.92 2.13
CA HIS A 276 -3.69 6.64 2.83
C HIS A 276 -3.43 8.15 2.85
N VAL A 277 -2.17 8.58 3.05
CA VAL A 277 -1.81 10.01 2.97
C VAL A 277 -1.96 10.58 1.56
N THR A 278 -1.86 9.73 0.53
CA THR A 278 -1.96 10.16 -0.88
C THR A 278 -3.32 10.79 -1.19
N ALA A 279 -4.38 10.43 -0.46
CA ALA A 279 -5.69 11.05 -0.60
C ALA A 279 -5.68 12.57 -0.33
N ALA A 280 -4.90 13.01 0.66
CA ALA A 280 -4.74 14.43 0.95
C ALA A 280 -3.97 15.17 -0.16
N ALA A 281 -2.92 14.55 -0.70
CA ALA A 281 -2.14 15.12 -1.80
C ALA A 281 -2.95 15.29 -3.09
N ALA A 282 -3.93 14.42 -3.32
CA ALA A 282 -4.86 14.50 -4.44
C ALA A 282 -6.03 15.48 -4.22
N ASP A 283 -6.17 16.09 -3.04
CA ASP A 283 -7.43 16.73 -2.62
C ASP A 283 -8.64 15.79 -2.86
N ALA A 284 -8.52 14.54 -2.40
CA ALA A 284 -9.51 13.48 -2.58
C ALA A 284 -9.94 12.92 -1.21
N VAL A 285 -10.31 13.83 -0.31
CA VAL A 285 -10.62 13.53 1.10
C VAL A 285 -12.13 13.54 1.41
N ARG A 286 -12.97 13.82 0.41
CA ARG A 286 -14.42 13.84 0.57
C ARG A 286 -15.03 12.45 0.28
N PRO A 287 -16.19 12.12 0.88
CA PRO A 287 -16.90 10.88 0.59
C PRO A 287 -17.06 10.60 -0.92
N GLY A 288 -16.80 9.36 -1.33
CA GLY A 288 -16.96 8.90 -2.72
C GLY A 288 -15.81 9.24 -3.67
N GLN A 289 -14.75 9.91 -3.20
CA GLN A 289 -13.53 10.13 -3.99
C GLN A 289 -12.55 8.96 -3.78
N MET A 290 -12.57 7.99 -4.69
CA MET A 290 -11.66 6.85 -4.64
C MET A 290 -10.32 7.22 -5.26
N VAL A 291 -9.24 7.06 -4.49
CA VAL A 291 -7.88 7.24 -4.97
C VAL A 291 -7.26 5.87 -5.26
N ALA A 292 -6.89 5.64 -6.51
CA ALA A 292 -6.14 4.47 -6.95
C ALA A 292 -4.66 4.82 -7.05
N ILE A 293 -3.84 4.34 -6.12
CA ILE A 293 -2.39 4.52 -6.11
C ILE A 293 -1.77 3.39 -6.94
N MET A 294 -1.48 3.69 -8.20
CA MET A 294 -1.12 2.73 -9.25
C MET A 294 0.40 2.61 -9.43
N GLY A 295 0.95 1.44 -9.09
CA GLY A 295 2.36 1.09 -9.24
C GLY A 295 2.55 -0.39 -9.57
N THR A 296 3.51 -1.03 -8.91
CA THR A 296 3.72 -2.50 -8.89
C THR A 296 2.40 -3.25 -8.69
N SER A 297 1.64 -2.83 -7.68
CA SER A 297 0.25 -3.18 -7.38
C SER A 297 -0.61 -1.90 -7.40
N THR A 298 -1.92 -2.02 -7.15
CA THR A 298 -2.77 -0.84 -6.94
C THR A 298 -3.47 -0.92 -5.60
N CYS A 299 -3.31 0.11 -4.78
CA CYS A 299 -4.11 0.32 -3.58
C CYS A 299 -5.23 1.30 -3.90
N HIS A 300 -6.46 0.94 -3.55
CA HIS A 300 -7.65 1.79 -3.68
C HIS A 300 -8.06 2.24 -2.29
N VAL A 301 -8.05 3.54 -2.04
CA VAL A 301 -8.49 4.13 -0.77
C VAL A 301 -9.62 5.11 -1.00
N MET A 302 -10.61 5.11 -0.11
CA MET A 302 -11.76 6.01 -0.22
C MET A 302 -12.35 6.30 1.16
N SER A 303 -12.73 7.56 1.40
CA SER A 303 -13.52 7.91 2.58
C SER A 303 -15.02 7.82 2.27
N SER A 304 -15.84 7.54 3.29
CA SER A 304 -17.30 7.53 3.20
C SER A 304 -17.96 7.88 4.54
N ASP A 305 -19.16 8.44 4.48
CA ASP A 305 -20.02 8.67 5.66
C ASP A 305 -20.70 7.38 6.14
N SER A 306 -20.75 6.35 5.29
CA SER A 306 -21.51 5.12 5.53
C SER A 306 -20.57 3.95 5.79
N LEU A 307 -20.92 3.14 6.79
CA LEU A 307 -20.31 1.84 7.03
C LEU A 307 -21.11 0.77 6.26
N ALA A 308 -20.41 -0.01 5.44
CA ALA A 308 -20.92 -1.19 4.77
C ALA A 308 -19.81 -2.24 4.70
N GLU A 309 -20.21 -3.50 4.61
CA GLU A 309 -19.31 -4.62 4.37
C GLU A 309 -19.15 -4.80 2.87
N VAL A 310 -17.99 -4.43 2.34
CA VAL A 310 -17.68 -4.57 0.91
C VAL A 310 -16.93 -5.90 0.70
N PRO A 311 -17.46 -6.83 -0.12
CA PRO A 311 -16.79 -8.10 -0.37
C PRO A 311 -15.34 -7.94 -0.82
N GLY A 312 -14.43 -8.61 -0.11
CA GLY A 312 -13.01 -8.62 -0.41
C GLY A 312 -12.28 -7.27 -0.32
N MET A 313 -12.84 -6.29 0.38
CA MET A 313 -12.06 -5.12 0.80
C MET A 313 -10.93 -5.55 1.75
N CYS A 314 -9.81 -4.83 1.71
CA CYS A 314 -8.73 -5.00 2.67
C CYS A 314 -9.16 -4.60 4.08
N GLY A 315 -9.99 -3.55 4.20
CA GLY A 315 -10.43 -3.08 5.50
C GLY A 315 -11.36 -1.88 5.43
N VAL A 316 -12.17 -1.70 6.47
CA VAL A 316 -12.88 -0.44 6.75
C VAL A 316 -12.61 0.01 8.18
N VAL A 317 -12.13 1.25 8.35
CA VAL A 317 -11.67 1.78 9.65
C VAL A 317 -12.20 3.19 9.86
N ARG A 318 -12.82 3.44 11.02
CA ARG A 318 -13.25 4.78 11.41
C ARG A 318 -12.01 5.65 11.65
N ASP A 319 -11.99 6.85 11.09
CA ASP A 319 -10.88 7.80 11.17
C ASP A 319 -9.58 7.30 10.50
N GLY A 320 -9.65 6.20 9.74
CA GLY A 320 -8.48 5.53 9.17
C GLY A 320 -7.84 6.22 7.94
N ILE A 321 -8.52 7.19 7.34
CA ILE A 321 -7.98 8.05 6.27
C ILE A 321 -8.22 9.52 6.63
N VAL A 322 -9.50 9.88 6.85
CA VAL A 322 -9.94 11.21 7.23
C VAL A 322 -10.64 11.14 8.58
N PRO A 323 -10.23 11.94 9.58
CA PRO A 323 -10.92 12.02 10.86
C PRO A 323 -12.40 12.34 10.68
N GLY A 324 -13.27 11.56 11.32
CA GLY A 324 -14.72 11.67 11.25
C GLY A 324 -15.38 10.74 10.23
N LEU A 325 -14.65 10.14 9.29
CA LEU A 325 -15.19 9.31 8.21
C LEU A 325 -14.77 7.84 8.32
N TRP A 326 -15.49 6.96 7.62
CA TRP A 326 -15.05 5.58 7.39
C TRP A 326 -14.06 5.56 6.23
N GLY A 327 -12.83 5.15 6.49
CA GLY A 327 -11.85 4.87 5.45
C GLY A 327 -11.98 3.44 4.98
N TYR A 328 -12.00 3.24 3.66
CA TYR A 328 -12.02 1.95 3.01
C TYR A 328 -10.71 1.74 2.26
N GLU A 329 -10.20 0.51 2.32
CA GLU A 329 -9.04 0.05 1.56
C GLU A 329 -9.43 -1.18 0.74
N ALA A 330 -9.03 -1.22 -0.53
CA ALA A 330 -9.06 -2.40 -1.38
C ALA A 330 -7.76 -2.47 -2.20
N GLY A 331 -7.47 -3.62 -2.82
CA GLY A 331 -6.21 -3.78 -3.55
C GLY A 331 -6.27 -4.72 -4.74
N GLN A 332 -5.53 -4.37 -5.79
CA GLN A 332 -5.17 -5.28 -6.88
C GLN A 332 -3.74 -5.78 -6.67
N SER A 333 -3.57 -7.10 -6.60
CA SER A 333 -2.33 -7.76 -6.19
C SER A 333 -1.15 -7.53 -7.14
N GLY A 334 -1.41 -7.26 -8.42
CA GLY A 334 -0.39 -6.95 -9.41
C GLY A 334 -0.99 -6.13 -10.54
N VAL A 335 -0.28 -5.08 -10.95
CA VAL A 335 -0.63 -4.25 -12.11
C VAL A 335 0.65 -3.96 -12.89
N GLY A 336 1.51 -3.07 -12.38
CA GLY A 336 2.82 -2.79 -12.96
C GLY A 336 3.70 -4.04 -13.05
N ASP A 337 3.67 -4.91 -12.04
CA ASP A 337 4.43 -6.17 -12.03
C ASP A 337 3.99 -7.14 -13.13
N ILE A 338 2.71 -7.13 -13.51
CA ILE A 338 2.23 -7.95 -14.62
C ILE A 338 2.85 -7.49 -15.93
N PHE A 339 2.94 -6.17 -16.13
CA PHE A 339 3.57 -5.61 -17.33
C PHE A 339 5.08 -5.89 -17.33
N GLY A 340 5.74 -5.72 -16.19
CA GLY A 340 7.17 -6.00 -16.02
C GLY A 340 7.49 -7.46 -16.30
N TRP A 341 6.75 -8.38 -15.66
CA TRP A 341 6.83 -9.82 -15.89
C TRP A 341 6.65 -10.17 -17.37
N PHE A 342 5.65 -9.61 -18.03
CA PHE A 342 5.40 -9.91 -19.43
C PHE A 342 6.58 -9.46 -20.31
N VAL A 343 7.10 -8.25 -20.08
CA VAL A 343 8.27 -7.73 -20.79
C VAL A 343 9.50 -8.59 -20.58
N GLU A 344 9.77 -9.00 -19.34
CA GLU A 344 10.96 -9.78 -19.00
C GLU A 344 10.90 -11.23 -19.50
N THR A 345 9.71 -11.84 -19.49
CA THR A 345 9.59 -13.31 -19.66
C THR A 345 8.98 -13.75 -20.98
N CYS A 346 8.15 -12.91 -21.60
CA CYS A 346 7.31 -13.32 -22.73
C CYS A 346 7.65 -12.58 -24.04
N VAL A 347 8.37 -11.47 -23.98
CA VAL A 347 8.63 -10.63 -25.15
C VAL A 347 9.87 -11.14 -25.91
N PRO A 348 9.75 -11.46 -27.22
CA PRO A 348 10.91 -11.88 -28.00
C PRO A 348 11.92 -10.75 -28.18
N GLY A 349 13.22 -11.07 -28.13
CA GLY A 349 14.29 -10.08 -28.32
C GLY A 349 14.27 -9.31 -29.65
N SER A 350 13.43 -9.69 -30.63
CA SER A 350 13.18 -8.84 -31.80
C SER A 350 12.47 -7.52 -31.47
N TYR A 351 11.58 -7.53 -30.47
CA TYR A 351 10.91 -6.32 -29.99
C TYR A 351 11.87 -5.43 -29.21
N GLU A 352 12.78 -6.01 -28.43
CA GLU A 352 13.84 -5.27 -27.72
C GLU A 352 14.74 -4.51 -28.70
N ARG A 353 15.24 -5.21 -29.74
CA ARG A 353 16.07 -4.59 -30.78
C ARG A 353 15.32 -3.50 -31.55
N GLU A 354 14.03 -3.69 -31.80
CA GLU A 354 13.21 -2.69 -32.48
C GLU A 354 12.96 -1.46 -31.59
N ALA A 355 12.68 -1.67 -30.29
CA ALA A 355 12.54 -0.60 -29.31
C ALA A 355 13.83 0.22 -29.20
N GLU A 356 14.99 -0.46 -29.10
CA GLU A 356 16.31 0.18 -29.10
C GLU A 356 16.56 0.99 -30.38
N ARG A 357 16.26 0.42 -31.56
CA ARG A 357 16.37 1.11 -32.85
C ARG A 357 15.51 2.37 -32.91
N LEU A 358 14.35 2.37 -32.25
CA LEU A 358 13.43 3.50 -32.17
C LEU A 358 13.75 4.48 -31.02
N GLY A 359 14.76 4.18 -30.19
CA GLY A 359 15.13 5.00 -29.03
C GLY A 359 14.06 4.99 -27.92
N ARG A 360 13.37 3.86 -27.75
CA ARG A 360 12.28 3.68 -26.78
C ARG A 360 12.57 2.50 -25.88
N THR A 361 11.96 2.50 -24.70
CA THR A 361 11.87 1.30 -23.85
C THR A 361 10.95 0.26 -24.49
N VAL A 362 11.08 -1.00 -24.07
CA VAL A 362 10.20 -2.09 -24.52
C VAL A 362 8.74 -1.83 -24.15
N HIS A 363 8.49 -1.29 -22.95
CA HIS A 363 7.17 -0.88 -22.51
C HIS A 363 6.54 0.18 -23.42
N GLU A 364 7.27 1.23 -23.78
CA GLU A 364 6.80 2.26 -24.70
C GLU A 364 6.51 1.67 -26.09
N HIS A 365 7.39 0.80 -26.59
CA HIS A 365 7.18 0.14 -27.88
C HIS A 365 5.91 -0.72 -27.91
N LEU A 366 5.70 -1.56 -26.89
CA LEU A 366 4.49 -2.39 -26.79
C LEU A 366 3.23 -1.55 -26.56
N THR A 367 3.35 -0.44 -25.81
CA THR A 367 2.22 0.49 -25.59
C THR A 367 1.76 1.13 -26.89
N GLU A 368 2.68 1.55 -27.75
CA GLU A 368 2.36 2.11 -29.07
C GLU A 368 1.69 1.08 -29.99
N LEU A 369 2.20 -0.16 -30.00
CA LEU A 369 1.59 -1.25 -30.77
C LEU A 369 0.21 -1.66 -30.21
N ALA A 370 0.04 -1.63 -28.89
CA ALA A 370 -1.24 -1.87 -28.22
C ALA A 370 -2.26 -0.78 -28.55
N ALA A 371 -1.85 0.48 -28.50
CA ALA A 371 -2.69 1.64 -28.77
C ALA A 371 -3.19 1.71 -30.22
N ALA A 372 -2.46 1.13 -31.17
CA ALA A 372 -2.86 1.08 -32.58
C ALA A 372 -4.02 0.09 -32.86
N GLN A 373 -4.28 -0.85 -31.96
CA GLN A 373 -5.37 -1.82 -32.10
C GLN A 373 -6.73 -1.17 -31.78
N LYS A 374 -7.82 -1.72 -32.31
CA LYS A 374 -9.19 -1.42 -31.85
C LYS A 374 -9.53 -2.25 -30.62
N VAL A 375 -10.49 -1.78 -29.82
CA VAL A 375 -11.01 -2.55 -28.68
C VAL A 375 -11.55 -3.89 -29.16
N GLY A 376 -11.06 -4.98 -28.58
CA GLY A 376 -11.41 -6.36 -28.95
C GLY A 376 -10.79 -6.90 -30.24
N GLU A 377 -9.94 -6.14 -30.94
CA GLU A 377 -9.32 -6.58 -32.20
C GLU A 377 -8.45 -7.83 -32.02
N HIS A 378 -7.74 -7.94 -30.90
CA HIS A 378 -6.90 -9.10 -30.60
C HIS A 378 -7.69 -10.37 -30.24
N GLY A 379 -8.96 -10.26 -29.86
CA GLY A 379 -9.81 -11.40 -29.48
C GLY A 379 -9.36 -12.15 -28.22
N LEU A 380 -8.70 -11.46 -27.27
CA LEU A 380 -8.22 -12.04 -26.01
C LEU A 380 -8.95 -11.45 -24.82
N VAL A 381 -9.09 -12.24 -23.76
CA VAL A 381 -9.42 -11.77 -22.40
C VAL A 381 -8.44 -12.42 -21.44
N ALA A 382 -7.96 -11.64 -20.47
CA ALA A 382 -7.04 -12.12 -19.45
C ALA A 382 -7.60 -11.86 -18.04
N LEU A 383 -7.23 -12.72 -17.09
CA LEU A 383 -7.41 -12.51 -15.65
C LEU A 383 -6.09 -12.03 -15.04
N ASP A 384 -6.13 -10.92 -14.32
CA ASP A 384 -4.98 -10.19 -13.78
C ASP A 384 -4.37 -10.82 -12.51
N TRP A 385 -4.49 -12.13 -12.34
CA TRP A 385 -4.18 -12.83 -11.09
C TRP A 385 -2.77 -13.45 -11.07
N HIS A 386 -1.78 -12.81 -11.70
CA HIS A 386 -0.40 -13.33 -11.72
C HIS A 386 0.18 -13.48 -10.30
N ASN A 387 -0.32 -12.68 -9.36
CA ASN A 387 0.05 -12.69 -7.95
C ASN A 387 -1.18 -12.94 -7.04
N GLY A 388 -2.08 -13.84 -7.47
CA GLY A 388 -3.38 -14.05 -6.81
C GLY A 388 -4.34 -12.88 -6.97
N ASN A 389 -5.43 -12.89 -6.20
CA ASN A 389 -6.42 -11.81 -6.16
C ASN A 389 -6.68 -11.37 -4.71
N ARG A 390 -6.44 -10.09 -4.41
CA ARG A 390 -6.76 -9.51 -3.09
C ARG A 390 -8.21 -9.06 -3.04
N SER A 391 -8.58 -8.04 -3.81
CA SER A 391 -9.97 -7.63 -3.97
C SER A 391 -10.50 -8.09 -5.32
N VAL A 392 -11.66 -8.74 -5.42
CA VAL A 392 -12.70 -8.96 -4.38
C VAL A 392 -12.78 -10.41 -3.87
N LEU A 393 -11.90 -11.30 -4.33
CA LEU A 393 -11.95 -12.74 -4.03
C LEU A 393 -11.15 -13.15 -2.79
N VAL A 394 -10.15 -12.37 -2.41
CA VAL A 394 -9.27 -12.62 -1.26
C VAL A 394 -8.58 -14.00 -1.29
N ASP A 395 -8.08 -14.36 -2.46
CA ASP A 395 -7.53 -15.66 -2.77
C ASP A 395 -6.14 -15.56 -3.42
N HIS A 396 -5.11 -15.95 -2.66
CA HIS A 396 -3.71 -15.89 -3.08
C HIS A 396 -3.29 -17.11 -3.93
N ASP A 397 -4.13 -18.15 -4.01
CA ASP A 397 -3.84 -19.36 -4.77
C ASP A 397 -4.33 -19.28 -6.22
N LEU A 398 -5.06 -18.22 -6.56
CA LEU A 398 -5.43 -17.92 -7.94
C LEU A 398 -4.19 -17.61 -8.80
N SER A 399 -4.31 -17.89 -10.09
CA SER A 399 -3.26 -17.65 -11.09
C SER A 399 -3.86 -17.06 -12.37
N ALA A 400 -3.02 -16.38 -13.15
CA ALA A 400 -3.46 -15.72 -14.38
C ALA A 400 -4.00 -16.70 -15.43
N VAL A 401 -4.99 -16.26 -16.19
CA VAL A 401 -5.57 -16.99 -17.32
C VAL A 401 -5.58 -16.06 -18.52
N ILE A 402 -5.23 -16.56 -19.71
CA ILE A 402 -5.37 -15.83 -20.98
C ILE A 402 -6.11 -16.72 -21.96
N VAL A 403 -7.30 -16.30 -22.38
CA VAL A 403 -8.14 -17.04 -23.35
C VAL A 403 -8.12 -16.36 -24.72
N GLY A 404 -8.45 -17.13 -25.77
CA GLY A 404 -8.58 -16.61 -27.14
C GLY A 404 -7.30 -16.67 -27.99
N GLN A 405 -6.22 -17.29 -27.49
CA GLN A 405 -4.98 -17.38 -28.26
C GLN A 405 -5.14 -18.17 -29.56
N THR A 406 -4.48 -17.70 -30.62
CA THR A 406 -4.42 -18.35 -31.93
C THR A 406 -2.98 -18.36 -32.44
N LEU A 407 -2.71 -19.06 -33.55
CA LEU A 407 -1.39 -19.01 -34.21
C LEU A 407 -1.03 -17.60 -34.73
N ALA A 408 -1.98 -16.65 -34.74
CA ALA A 408 -1.76 -15.27 -35.14
C ALA A 408 -1.56 -14.31 -33.95
N THR A 409 -1.64 -14.79 -32.71
CA THR A 409 -1.44 -13.96 -31.51
C THR A 409 -0.02 -13.41 -31.46
N ARG A 410 0.11 -12.10 -31.21
CA ARG A 410 1.38 -11.38 -31.14
C ARG A 410 1.62 -10.83 -29.73
N PRO A 411 2.86 -10.51 -29.34
CA PRO A 411 3.17 -9.90 -28.04
C PRO A 411 2.32 -8.67 -27.69
N GLU A 412 2.09 -7.76 -28.64
CA GLU A 412 1.28 -6.55 -28.44
C GLU A 412 -0.21 -6.84 -28.21
N HIS A 413 -0.72 -7.98 -28.68
CA HIS A 413 -2.09 -8.43 -28.41
C HIS A 413 -2.22 -8.83 -26.95
N THR A 414 -1.28 -9.65 -26.46
CA THR A 414 -1.25 -10.10 -25.08
C THR A 414 -0.99 -8.93 -24.13
N TYR A 415 -0.04 -8.05 -24.45
CA TYR A 415 0.25 -6.87 -23.63
C TYR A 415 -0.98 -5.97 -23.47
N ARG A 416 -1.73 -5.74 -24.55
CA ARG A 416 -2.99 -5.00 -24.50
C ARG A 416 -4.02 -5.72 -23.62
N ALA A 417 -4.22 -7.01 -23.81
CA ALA A 417 -5.17 -7.79 -23.00
C ALA A 417 -4.83 -7.76 -21.51
N LEU A 418 -3.54 -7.69 -21.14
CA LEU A 418 -3.10 -7.54 -19.76
C LEU A 418 -3.41 -6.14 -19.20
N ILE A 419 -3.24 -5.07 -19.98
CA ILE A 419 -3.66 -3.71 -19.60
C ILE A 419 -5.18 -3.65 -19.40
N GLU A 420 -5.94 -4.25 -20.31
CA GLU A 420 -7.40 -4.33 -20.22
C GLU A 420 -7.83 -5.15 -19.00
N ALA A 421 -7.17 -6.26 -18.71
CA ALA A 421 -7.44 -7.09 -17.53
C ALA A 421 -7.28 -6.33 -16.21
N THR A 422 -6.24 -5.51 -16.07
CA THR A 422 -6.06 -4.72 -14.84
C THR A 422 -7.12 -3.63 -14.72
N ALA A 423 -7.59 -3.06 -15.85
CA ALA A 423 -8.72 -2.13 -15.85
C ALA A 423 -10.04 -2.83 -15.48
N PHE A 424 -10.27 -4.06 -15.95
CA PHE A 424 -11.42 -4.87 -15.56
C PHE A 424 -11.41 -5.22 -14.07
N GLY A 425 -10.24 -5.58 -13.52
CA GLY A 425 -10.09 -5.79 -12.08
C GLY A 425 -10.42 -4.53 -11.27
N ALA A 426 -10.00 -3.34 -11.74
CA ALA A 426 -10.35 -2.06 -11.10
C ALA A 426 -11.86 -1.78 -11.19
N ARG A 427 -12.49 -2.04 -12.35
CA ARG A 427 -13.94 -1.92 -12.53
C ARG A 427 -14.71 -2.83 -11.58
N MET A 428 -14.27 -4.07 -11.43
CA MET A 428 -14.90 -5.02 -10.52
C MET A 428 -14.85 -4.55 -9.06
N ILE A 429 -13.74 -3.96 -8.63
CA ILE A 429 -13.64 -3.32 -7.31
C ILE A 429 -14.66 -2.19 -7.20
N VAL A 430 -14.66 -1.25 -8.16
CA VAL A 430 -15.58 -0.10 -8.17
C VAL A 430 -17.04 -0.54 -8.10
N GLU A 431 -17.46 -1.47 -8.97
CA GLU A 431 -18.83 -1.99 -8.98
C GLU A 431 -19.18 -2.71 -7.67
N THR A 432 -18.22 -3.43 -7.05
CA THR A 432 -18.45 -4.10 -5.76
C THR A 432 -18.68 -3.10 -4.62
N PHE A 433 -17.97 -1.96 -4.61
CA PHE A 433 -18.22 -0.87 -3.68
C PHE A 433 -19.62 -0.26 -3.88
N GLU A 434 -19.97 0.03 -5.13
CA GLU A 434 -21.27 0.62 -5.49
C GLU A 434 -22.44 -0.30 -5.13
N ASP A 435 -22.34 -1.59 -5.45
CA ASP A 435 -23.34 -2.61 -5.11
C ASP A 435 -23.49 -2.81 -3.59
N SER A 436 -22.45 -2.51 -2.83
CA SER A 436 -22.46 -2.55 -1.36
C SER A 436 -22.99 -1.25 -0.73
N GLY A 437 -23.44 -0.28 -1.54
CA GLY A 437 -23.99 0.99 -1.07
C GLY A 437 -22.93 2.03 -0.70
N VAL A 438 -21.70 1.87 -1.16
CA VAL A 438 -20.60 2.83 -0.97
C VAL A 438 -20.23 3.42 -2.34
N PRO A 439 -20.88 4.50 -2.79
CA PRO A 439 -20.75 5.01 -4.15
C PRO A 439 -19.35 5.57 -4.43
N VAL A 440 -18.83 5.28 -5.62
CA VAL A 440 -17.59 5.87 -6.14
C VAL A 440 -17.94 7.02 -7.10
N GLU A 441 -18.02 8.23 -6.56
CA GLU A 441 -18.42 9.44 -7.31
C GLU A 441 -17.29 9.98 -8.19
N GLU A 442 -16.03 9.83 -7.75
CA GLU A 442 -14.85 10.24 -8.49
C GLU A 442 -13.76 9.18 -8.39
N PHE A 443 -13.12 8.87 -9.53
CA PHE A 443 -11.94 8.00 -9.57
C PHE A 443 -10.69 8.85 -9.83
N VAL A 444 -9.78 8.88 -8.86
CA VAL A 444 -8.54 9.67 -8.91
C VAL A 444 -7.34 8.73 -9.01
N ALA A 445 -6.59 8.81 -10.09
CA ALA A 445 -5.38 8.04 -10.28
C ALA A 445 -4.14 8.77 -9.72
N ALA A 446 -3.32 8.02 -9.00
CA ALA A 446 -2.02 8.44 -8.48
C ALA A 446 -0.95 7.38 -8.80
N GLY A 447 0.33 7.70 -8.57
CA GLY A 447 1.43 6.74 -8.67
C GLY A 447 2.13 6.69 -10.03
N GLY A 448 3.10 5.78 -10.16
CA GLY A 448 4.05 5.75 -11.28
C GLY A 448 3.43 5.36 -12.63
N LEU A 449 2.30 4.64 -12.63
CA LEU A 449 1.66 4.18 -13.87
C LEU A 449 0.98 5.29 -14.68
N LEU A 450 0.82 6.49 -14.11
CA LEU A 450 0.29 7.68 -14.79
C LEU A 450 1.07 8.07 -16.06
N LYS A 451 2.35 7.66 -16.15
CA LYS A 451 3.20 7.89 -17.33
C LYS A 451 2.67 7.18 -18.57
N ASN A 452 1.91 6.09 -18.41
CA ASN A 452 1.29 5.37 -19.50
C ASN A 452 -0.11 5.95 -19.81
N ARG A 453 -0.15 6.95 -20.70
CA ARG A 453 -1.40 7.61 -21.12
C ARG A 453 -2.41 6.66 -21.76
N PHE A 454 -1.94 5.64 -22.48
CA PHE A 454 -2.82 4.63 -23.08
C PHE A 454 -3.52 3.81 -21.98
N LEU A 455 -2.76 3.36 -20.97
CA LEU A 455 -3.33 2.65 -19.82
C LEU A 455 -4.39 3.51 -19.11
N MET A 456 -4.10 4.78 -18.85
CA MET A 456 -5.08 5.69 -18.23
C MET A 456 -6.36 5.84 -19.06
N GLN A 457 -6.23 5.96 -20.38
CA GLN A 457 -7.39 6.04 -21.26
C GLN A 457 -8.20 4.74 -21.27
N VAL A 458 -7.54 3.57 -21.28
CA VAL A 458 -8.21 2.26 -21.17
C VAL A 458 -8.98 2.17 -19.86
N TYR A 459 -8.40 2.59 -18.73
CA TYR A 459 -9.12 2.62 -17.45
C TYR A 459 -10.36 3.52 -17.52
N ALA A 460 -10.27 4.73 -18.09
CA ALA A 460 -11.42 5.62 -18.20
C ALA A 460 -12.53 5.00 -19.05
N ASP A 461 -12.17 4.43 -20.20
CA ASP A 461 -13.12 3.77 -21.10
C ASP A 461 -13.76 2.52 -20.47
N VAL A 462 -12.98 1.70 -19.76
CA VAL A 462 -13.45 0.47 -19.08
C VAL A 462 -14.35 0.80 -17.90
N LEU A 463 -13.97 1.76 -17.05
CA LEU A 463 -14.77 2.20 -15.90
C LEU A 463 -16.03 2.98 -16.31
N GLY A 464 -16.12 3.42 -17.56
CA GLY A 464 -17.24 4.21 -18.09
C GLY A 464 -17.37 5.59 -17.42
N ARG A 465 -16.30 6.11 -16.80
CA ARG A 465 -16.32 7.39 -16.07
C ARG A 465 -15.01 8.17 -16.23
N PRO A 466 -15.04 9.51 -16.05
CA PRO A 466 -13.82 10.31 -16.08
C PRO A 466 -12.83 9.88 -14.98
N ILE A 467 -11.54 9.98 -15.30
CA ILE A 467 -10.45 9.78 -14.34
C ILE A 467 -9.75 11.10 -14.10
N SER A 468 -9.71 11.49 -12.83
CA SER A 468 -8.88 12.60 -12.35
C SER A 468 -7.47 12.11 -12.05
N VAL A 469 -6.47 12.99 -12.13
CA VAL A 469 -5.06 12.61 -11.89
C VAL A 469 -4.43 13.53 -10.87
N ILE A 470 -3.74 12.97 -9.88
CA ILE A 470 -2.99 13.74 -8.88
C ILE A 470 -1.97 14.68 -9.55
N GLY A 471 -1.78 15.86 -8.96
CA GLY A 471 -0.86 16.89 -9.47
C GLY A 471 0.60 16.72 -9.05
N SER A 472 0.90 15.73 -8.21
CA SER A 472 2.22 15.47 -7.62
C SER A 472 2.78 14.14 -8.09
N ASP A 473 4.06 14.14 -8.47
CA ASP A 473 4.83 12.92 -8.71
C ASP A 473 5.28 12.23 -7.40
N GLN A 474 5.08 12.88 -6.25
CA GLN A 474 5.46 12.43 -4.90
C GLN A 474 4.24 12.37 -3.97
N GLY A 475 3.13 11.80 -4.46
CA GLY A 475 1.85 11.74 -3.77
C GLY A 475 1.93 11.40 -2.27
N PRO A 476 2.60 10.29 -1.87
CA PRO A 476 2.73 9.93 -0.45
C PRO A 476 3.47 11.00 0.37
N ALA A 477 4.68 11.40 -0.04
CA ALA A 477 5.47 12.40 0.67
C ALA A 477 4.75 13.76 0.77
N LEU A 478 4.06 14.20 -0.28
CA LEU A 478 3.22 15.40 -0.22
C LEU A 478 2.09 15.21 0.78
N GLY A 479 1.42 14.06 0.78
CA GLY A 479 0.39 13.71 1.75
C GLY A 479 0.89 13.80 3.20
N SER A 480 2.08 13.28 3.48
CA SER A 480 2.76 13.39 4.77
C SER A 480 3.08 14.83 5.16
N ALA A 481 3.54 15.65 4.21
CA ALA A 481 3.76 17.08 4.44
C ALA A 481 2.46 17.82 4.77
N ILE A 482 1.35 17.47 4.12
CA ILE A 482 0.02 18.05 4.43
C ILE A 482 -0.39 17.71 5.87
N HIS A 483 -0.19 16.46 6.31
CA HIS A 483 -0.43 16.07 7.71
C HIS A 483 0.48 16.82 8.68
N ALA A 484 1.74 17.07 8.31
CA ALA A 484 2.67 17.90 9.08
C ALA A 484 2.18 19.36 9.23
N ALA A 485 1.56 19.92 8.19
CA ALA A 485 0.99 21.26 8.24
C ALA A 485 -0.21 21.34 9.19
N VAL A 486 -1.05 20.30 9.24
CA VAL A 486 -2.14 20.17 10.22
C VAL A 486 -1.58 20.06 11.64
N ALA A 487 -0.61 19.17 11.87
CA ALA A 487 0.02 18.99 13.18
C ALA A 487 0.72 20.26 13.69
N ALA A 488 1.28 21.07 12.77
CA ALA A 488 1.88 22.37 13.08
C ALA A 488 0.86 23.48 13.34
N GLY A 489 -0.43 23.23 13.14
CA GLY A 489 -1.52 24.20 13.32
C GLY A 489 -1.63 25.23 12.19
N ALA A 490 -1.04 24.97 11.02
CA ALA A 490 -1.19 25.83 9.86
C ALA A 490 -2.60 25.75 9.24
N TYR A 491 -3.23 24.59 9.38
CA TYR A 491 -4.61 24.32 8.97
C TYR A 491 -5.38 23.68 10.13
N PRO A 492 -6.70 23.92 10.24
CA PRO A 492 -7.53 23.36 11.32
C PRO A 492 -7.77 21.85 11.16
N GLY A 493 -7.68 21.31 9.95
CA GLY A 493 -7.94 19.91 9.65
C GLY A 493 -7.37 19.50 8.29
N ILE A 494 -7.48 18.20 8.00
CA ILE A 494 -6.95 17.62 6.76
C ILE A 494 -7.70 18.10 5.52
N GLU A 495 -9.00 18.40 5.64
CA GLU A 495 -9.80 18.91 4.53
C GLU A 495 -9.30 20.28 4.05
N GLU A 496 -9.09 21.23 4.96
CA GLU A 496 -8.59 22.56 4.60
C GLU A 496 -7.14 22.52 4.11
N ALA A 497 -6.32 21.64 4.69
CA ALA A 497 -4.94 21.46 4.27
C ALA A 497 -4.87 20.84 2.86
N ALA A 498 -5.66 19.78 2.59
CA ALA A 498 -5.74 19.14 1.28
C ALA A 498 -6.27 20.10 0.21
N ALA A 499 -7.29 20.91 0.52
CA ALA A 499 -7.82 21.89 -0.43
C ALA A 499 -6.80 23.00 -0.79
N ALA A 500 -5.89 23.35 0.12
CA ALA A 500 -4.89 24.38 -0.11
C ALA A 500 -3.59 23.84 -0.73
N MET A 501 -3.18 22.63 -0.34
CA MET A 501 -1.87 22.05 -0.68
C MET A 501 -1.96 20.91 -1.69
N GLY A 502 -3.06 20.15 -1.67
CA GLY A 502 -3.33 19.08 -2.62
C GLY A 502 -3.75 19.62 -3.99
N LYS A 503 -3.46 18.85 -5.03
CA LYS A 503 -3.82 19.19 -6.41
C LYS A 503 -4.22 17.94 -7.17
N ARG A 504 -5.24 18.08 -8.02
CA ARG A 504 -5.54 17.11 -9.08
C ARG A 504 -6.01 17.83 -10.34
N THR A 505 -5.77 17.21 -11.48
CA THR A 505 -6.42 17.57 -12.74
C THR A 505 -7.70 16.76 -12.84
N GLU A 506 -8.84 17.42 -12.62
CA GLU A 506 -10.15 16.79 -12.73
C GLU A 506 -10.44 16.33 -14.15
N ALA A 507 -11.01 15.14 -14.30
CA ALA A 507 -11.39 14.56 -15.60
C ALA A 507 -10.27 14.63 -16.66
N ALA A 508 -9.02 14.38 -16.25
CA ALA A 508 -7.84 14.36 -17.12
C ALA A 508 -7.97 13.33 -18.26
N TYR A 509 -8.72 12.24 -18.02
CA TYR A 509 -9.13 11.28 -19.05
C TYR A 509 -10.64 11.14 -19.01
N VAL A 510 -11.28 11.21 -20.17
CA VAL A 510 -12.73 11.09 -20.33
C VAL A 510 -13.01 9.85 -21.18
N PRO A 511 -14.00 9.01 -20.82
CA PRO A 511 -14.34 7.82 -21.58
C PRO A 511 -14.81 8.18 -22.99
N ASP A 512 -14.36 7.41 -23.97
CA ASP A 512 -14.97 7.37 -25.30
C ASP A 512 -16.14 6.37 -25.27
N ALA A 513 -17.36 6.85 -25.56
CA ALA A 513 -18.56 6.03 -25.48
C ALA A 513 -18.51 4.79 -26.38
N GLY A 514 -17.93 4.88 -27.58
CA GLY A 514 -17.83 3.75 -28.49
C GLY A 514 -16.84 2.69 -28.02
N ARG A 515 -15.75 3.10 -27.36
CA ARG A 515 -14.81 2.18 -26.70
C ARG A 515 -15.39 1.60 -25.42
N ALA A 516 -16.11 2.39 -24.62
CA ALA A 516 -16.79 1.92 -23.42
C ALA A 516 -17.80 0.80 -23.74
N ASP A 517 -18.67 0.99 -24.74
CA ASP A 517 -19.61 -0.05 -25.20
C ASP A 517 -18.89 -1.35 -25.64
N ALA A 518 -17.72 -1.22 -26.26
CA ALA A 518 -16.90 -2.36 -26.67
C ALA A 518 -16.25 -3.06 -25.45
N TYR A 519 -15.80 -2.29 -24.46
CA TYR A 519 -15.25 -2.82 -23.22
C TYR A 519 -16.31 -3.47 -22.34
N ASP A 520 -17.55 -2.99 -22.31
CA ASP A 520 -18.65 -3.65 -21.59
C ASP A 520 -18.83 -5.10 -22.04
N ARG A 521 -18.68 -5.36 -23.35
CA ARG A 521 -18.76 -6.71 -23.89
C ARG A 521 -17.60 -7.59 -23.46
N LEU A 522 -16.39 -7.05 -23.41
CA LEU A 522 -15.19 -7.78 -22.95
C LEU A 522 -15.21 -7.98 -21.44
N TYR A 523 -15.71 -7.00 -20.69
CA TYR A 523 -15.86 -7.06 -19.24
C TYR A 523 -16.87 -8.13 -18.83
N ALA A 524 -17.98 -8.29 -19.57
CA ALA A 524 -18.90 -9.41 -19.33
C ALA A 524 -18.21 -10.78 -19.46
N GLU A 525 -17.32 -10.96 -20.44
CA GLU A 525 -16.52 -12.18 -20.56
C GLU A 525 -15.48 -12.30 -19.45
N TYR A 526 -14.86 -11.18 -19.03
CA TYR A 526 -13.99 -11.14 -17.85
C TYR A 526 -14.74 -11.61 -16.61
N CYS A 527 -15.96 -11.13 -16.34
CA CYS A 527 -16.78 -11.52 -15.20
C CYS A 527 -17.14 -13.02 -15.23
N HIS A 528 -17.51 -13.55 -16.40
CA HIS A 528 -17.76 -14.99 -16.54
C HIS A 528 -16.52 -15.82 -16.20
N LEU A 529 -15.34 -15.43 -16.69
CA LEU A 529 -14.08 -16.11 -16.41
C LEU A 529 -13.66 -15.94 -14.95
N HIS A 530 -13.84 -14.73 -14.41
CA HIS A 530 -13.59 -14.38 -13.02
C HIS A 530 -14.37 -15.32 -12.09
N ASP A 531 -15.68 -15.44 -12.28
CA ASP A 531 -16.48 -16.31 -11.41
C ASP A 531 -16.25 -17.79 -11.69
N HIS A 532 -15.99 -18.18 -12.95
CA HIS A 532 -15.66 -19.56 -13.30
C HIS A 532 -14.39 -20.05 -12.59
N PHE A 533 -13.33 -19.24 -12.57
CA PHE A 533 -12.04 -19.66 -11.99
C PHE A 533 -11.85 -19.22 -10.54
N GLY A 534 -12.57 -18.19 -10.08
CA GLY A 534 -12.39 -17.55 -8.78
C GLY A 534 -13.44 -17.90 -7.73
N ARG A 535 -14.58 -18.50 -8.12
CA ARG A 535 -15.67 -18.85 -7.20
C ARG A 535 -16.06 -20.33 -7.37
N GLY A 536 -15.31 -21.24 -6.73
CA GLY A 536 -15.51 -22.69 -6.83
C GLY A 536 -16.93 -23.20 -6.56
N GLU A 537 -17.65 -22.55 -5.64
CA GLU A 537 -19.03 -22.89 -5.27
C GLU A 537 -20.09 -22.35 -6.26
N HIS A 538 -19.68 -21.53 -7.22
CA HIS A 538 -20.58 -21.03 -8.27
C HIS A 538 -21.09 -22.22 -9.11
N PRO A 539 -22.33 -22.20 -9.65
CA PRO A 539 -22.88 -23.30 -10.45
C PRO A 539 -22.04 -23.73 -11.66
N HIS A 540 -21.14 -22.84 -12.09
CA HIS A 540 -20.19 -23.07 -13.17
C HIS A 540 -18.72 -22.92 -12.72
N GLY A 541 -18.43 -22.87 -11.41
CA GLY A 541 -17.09 -22.72 -10.86
C GLY A 541 -16.19 -23.93 -11.09
N ASN A 542 -14.87 -23.71 -11.10
CA ASN A 542 -13.87 -24.76 -11.23
C ASN A 542 -12.56 -24.40 -10.52
N ASP A 543 -12.21 -25.18 -9.49
CA ASP A 543 -10.98 -25.00 -8.69
C ASP A 543 -9.71 -25.51 -9.39
N VAL A 544 -9.64 -25.43 -10.73
CA VAL A 544 -8.47 -25.92 -11.47
C VAL A 544 -7.20 -25.18 -11.09
N LEU A 545 -7.30 -23.87 -10.81
CA LEU A 545 -6.16 -23.05 -10.42
C LEU A 545 -5.59 -23.50 -9.06
N HIS A 546 -6.45 -23.73 -8.06
CA HIS A 546 -6.04 -24.29 -6.77
C HIS A 546 -5.43 -25.69 -6.89
N ARG A 547 -6.02 -26.57 -7.71
CA ARG A 547 -5.45 -27.91 -7.92
C ARG A 547 -4.06 -27.86 -8.57
N LEU A 548 -3.85 -26.97 -9.54
CA LEU A 548 -2.54 -26.76 -10.16
C LEU A 548 -1.51 -26.22 -9.14
N ARG A 549 -1.94 -25.29 -8.29
CA ARG A 549 -1.13 -24.75 -7.18
C ARG A 549 -0.74 -25.85 -6.19
N ALA A 550 -1.69 -26.69 -5.77
CA ALA A 550 -1.46 -27.82 -4.89
C ALA A 550 -0.45 -28.82 -5.48
N LEU A 551 -0.64 -29.23 -6.74
CA LEU A 551 0.30 -30.11 -7.45
C LEU A 551 1.72 -29.54 -7.50
N ARG A 552 1.87 -28.23 -7.73
CA ARG A 552 3.19 -27.57 -7.72
C ARG A 552 3.82 -27.63 -6.32
N ASN A 553 3.05 -27.33 -5.28
CA ASN A 553 3.52 -27.33 -3.89
C ASN A 553 3.93 -28.73 -3.45
N GLU A 554 3.16 -29.77 -3.81
CA GLU A 554 3.50 -31.17 -3.52
C GLU A 554 4.84 -31.63 -4.13
N VAL A 555 5.18 -31.12 -5.33
CA VAL A 555 6.46 -31.46 -6.00
C VAL A 555 7.63 -30.66 -5.44
N SER A 556 7.36 -29.50 -4.82
CA SER A 556 8.37 -28.56 -4.33
C SER A 556 8.68 -28.70 -2.84
N ALA A 557 7.83 -29.42 -2.10
CA ALA A 557 8.03 -29.84 -0.71
C ALA A 557 8.91 -31.09 -0.63
#